data_AF-A0A7X9HF51-F1
#
_entry.id   AF-A0A7X9HF51-F1
#
_cell.length_a   1.000
_cell.length_b   1.000
_cell.length_c   1.000
_cell.angle_alpha   90.00
_cell.angle_beta   90.00
_cell.angle_gamma   90.00
#
_symmetry.space_group_name_H-M   'P 1'
#
loop_
_entity.id
_entity.type
_entity.pdbx_description
1 polymer ?
#
loop_
_entity_poly.entity_id
_entity_poly.type
_entity_poly.pdbx_seq_one_letter_code
_entity_poly.pdbx_strand_id
1 'polypeptide(L)' 'DYIRKGVLTASILISPDKIGYQAVKSLVELADSGFTSAAVDTGIEIIEKDTL' A
#
# COMPACT_ATOMS: atom_id res chain seq x y z
N ASP A 1 -2.18 15.71 -9.70
CA ASP A 1 -2.29 17.01 -10.39
C ASP A 1 -1.58 18.14 -9.65
N TYR A 2 -1.87 18.37 -8.36
CA TYR A 2 -1.20 19.41 -7.56
C TYR A 2 0.33 19.24 -7.43
N ILE A 3 0.83 18.00 -7.40
CA ILE A 3 2.28 17.72 -7.41
C ILE A 3 2.90 18.15 -8.75
N ARG A 4 2.26 17.78 -9.88
CA ARG A 4 2.72 18.19 -11.23
C ARG A 4 2.70 19.70 -11.41
N LYS A 5 1.68 20.37 -10.86
CA LYS A 5 1.55 21.83 -10.85
C LYS A 5 2.52 22.54 -9.90
N GLY A 6 3.28 21.81 -9.08
CA GLY A 6 4.24 22.38 -8.13
C GLY A 6 3.62 23.03 -6.89
N VAL A 7 2.32 22.80 -6.64
CA VAL A 7 1.63 23.25 -5.43
C VAL A 7 2.00 22.38 -4.24
N LEU A 8 2.25 21.08 -4.48
CA LEU A 8 2.74 20.12 -3.51
C LEU A 8 4.12 19.63 -3.96
N THR A 9 5.10 19.61 -3.04
CA THR A 9 6.46 19.12 -3.34
C THR A 9 6.50 17.60 -3.47
N ALA A 10 5.86 16.90 -2.55
CA ALA A 10 5.86 15.44 -2.48
C ALA A 10 4.55 14.91 -1.86
N SER A 11 4.29 13.61 -2.03
CA SER A 11 3.22 12.90 -1.33
C SER A 11 3.63 11.46 -1.02
N ILE A 12 3.02 10.89 0.03
CA ILE A 12 3.22 9.48 0.39
C ILE A 12 2.15 8.66 -0.33
N LEU A 13 2.58 7.80 -1.23
CA LEU A 13 1.75 6.84 -1.93
C LEU A 13 1.68 5.54 -1.14
N ILE A 14 0.46 5.11 -0.85
CA ILE A 14 0.14 3.77 -0.34
C ILE A 14 -0.43 2.92 -1.49
N SER A 15 -0.51 1.60 -1.28
CA SER A 15 -1.08 0.65 -2.26
C SER A 15 -2.40 0.02 -1.77
N PRO A 16 -3.57 0.67 -1.92
CA PRO A 16 -4.86 0.13 -1.46
C PRO A 16 -5.19 -1.25 -2.04
N ASP A 17 -4.86 -1.49 -3.30
CA ASP A 17 -5.10 -2.79 -3.94
C ASP A 17 -4.28 -3.92 -3.30
N LYS A 18 -3.01 -3.66 -2.97
CA LYS A 18 -2.15 -4.62 -2.26
C LYS A 18 -2.69 -4.86 -0.85
N ILE A 19 -3.12 -3.80 -0.15
CA ILE A 19 -3.72 -3.90 1.18
C ILE A 19 -4.96 -4.81 1.14
N GLY A 20 -5.88 -4.57 0.20
CA GLY A 20 -7.09 -5.39 0.04
C GLY A 20 -6.78 -6.85 -0.30
N TYR A 21 -5.86 -7.08 -1.25
CA TYR A 21 -5.43 -8.43 -1.60
C TYR A 21 -4.83 -9.18 -0.41
N GLN A 22 -3.90 -8.55 0.33
CA GLN A 22 -3.27 -9.18 1.50
C GLN A 22 -4.30 -9.46 2.60
N ALA A 23 -5.27 -8.58 2.82
CA ALA A 23 -6.32 -8.80 3.81
C ALA A 23 -7.15 -10.07 3.51
N VAL A 24 -7.58 -10.24 2.25
CA VAL A 24 -8.31 -11.44 1.83
C VAL A 24 -7.43 -12.68 1.90
N LYS A 25 -6.17 -12.58 1.47
CA LYS A 25 -5.21 -13.68 1.51
C LYS A 25 -4.97 -14.16 2.95
N SER A 26 -4.74 -13.25 3.88
CA SER A 26 -4.54 -13.58 5.31
C SER A 26 -5.77 -14.24 5.92
N LEU A 27 -6.98 -13.83 5.52
CA LEU A 27 -8.21 -14.50 5.95
C LEU A 27 -8.28 -15.95 5.44
N VAL A 28 -7.90 -16.20 4.19
CA VAL A 28 -7.85 -17.55 3.62
C VAL A 28 -6.80 -18.42 4.34
N GLU A 29 -5.60 -17.88 4.60
CA GLU A 29 -4.55 -18.58 5.36
C GLU A 29 -5.01 -18.96 6.78
N LEU A 30 -5.72 -18.05 7.46
CA LEU A 30 -6.31 -18.32 8.76
C LEU A 30 -7.38 -19.43 8.69
N ALA A 31 -8.23 -19.40 7.68
CA ALA A 31 -9.28 -20.40 7.52
C ALA A 31 -8.72 -21.80 7.22
N ASP A 32 -7.63 -21.88 6.46
CA ASP A 32 -7.02 -23.15 6.04
C ASP A 32 -6.06 -23.71 7.10
N SER A 33 -5.17 -22.87 7.64
CA SER A 33 -4.08 -23.31 8.53
C SER A 33 -4.27 -22.95 9.99
N GLY A 34 -5.18 -22.04 10.32
CA GLY A 34 -5.32 -21.46 11.67
C GLY A 34 -4.27 -20.40 12.00
N PHE A 35 -3.34 -20.11 11.09
CA PHE A 35 -2.25 -19.16 11.28
C PHE A 35 -2.15 -18.17 10.12
N THR A 36 -1.79 -16.93 10.41
CA THR A 36 -1.32 -15.94 9.42
C THR A 36 -0.36 -14.97 10.11
N SER A 37 0.24 -14.06 9.35
CA SER A 37 1.11 -13.02 9.89
C SER A 37 0.31 -11.98 10.65
N ALA A 38 0.77 -11.58 11.83
CA ALA A 38 0.11 -10.54 12.64
C ALA A 38 0.16 -9.15 12.00
N ALA A 39 1.11 -8.91 11.10
CA ALA A 39 1.23 -7.69 10.31
C ALA A 39 1.84 -8.02 8.95
N VAL A 40 1.39 -7.31 7.91
CA VAL A 40 1.92 -7.41 6.54
C VAL A 40 2.28 -6.01 6.08
N ASP A 41 3.55 -5.81 5.69
CA ASP A 41 4.00 -4.55 5.11
C ASP A 41 3.63 -4.52 3.61
N THR A 42 2.79 -3.56 3.24
CA THR A 42 2.38 -3.35 1.84
C THR A 42 3.25 -2.32 1.10
N GLY A 43 4.23 -1.76 1.79
CA GLY A 43 5.13 -0.73 1.30
C GLY A 43 4.49 0.66 1.25
N ILE A 44 5.37 1.65 1.19
CA ILE A 44 5.06 3.04 0.90
C ILE A 44 6.08 3.57 -0.11
N GLU A 45 5.66 4.54 -0.92
CA GLU A 45 6.53 5.23 -1.86
C GLU A 45 6.38 6.73 -1.68
N ILE A 46 7.47 7.48 -1.82
CA ILE A 46 7.41 8.94 -1.86
C ILE A 46 7.37 9.34 -3.32
N ILE A 47 6.31 10.02 -3.71
CA ILE A 47 6.16 10.55 -5.07
C ILE A 47 6.43 12.05 -5.07
N GLU A 48 7.36 12.47 -5.91
CA GLU A 48 7.71 13.85 -6.17
C GLU A 48 7.40 14.18 -7.64
N LYS A 49 7.52 15.45 -8.00
CA LYS A 49 7.26 15.88 -9.39
C LYS A 49 8.12 15.12 -10.42
N ASP A 50 9.36 14.79 -10.06
CA ASP A 50 10.33 14.16 -10.96
C ASP A 50 10.17 12.63 -11.06
N THR A 51 9.37 12.03 -10.17
CA THR A 51 9.13 10.58 -10.11
C THR A 51 7.69 10.20 -10.47
N LEU A 52 6.96 11.07 -11.17
CA LEU A 52 5.49 11.03 -11.42
C LEU A 52 5.08 10.80 -12.88
#